data_AF-A0A1S9CFC2-F1
#
_entry.id   AF-A0A1S9CFC2-F1
#
_cell.length_a   1.000
_cell.length_b   1.000
_cell.length_c   1.000
_cell.angle_alpha   90.00
_cell.angle_beta   90.00
_cell.angle_gamma   90.00
#
_symmetry.space_group_name_H-M   'P 1'
#
loop_
_entity.id
_entity.type
_entity.pdbx_description
1 polymer ?
#
loop_
_entity_poly.entity_id
_entity_poly.type
_entity_poly.pdbx_seq_one_letter_code
_entity_poly.pdbx_strand_id
1 'polypeptide(L)'
;MDPNQIQKEMKEIGEALANMKNYPDVPGFVTDIKYQVGQLSYFYDSLAPKQTGDPSTTFYRPKKLPKVHQLAYFNLTRGFPKELYGGHWCYVFKYFKSKFIIIPTTSVKANSLPPDPEFQLDIAVSDFKNGMLTRLQLSDMRTIDIQRLYCGKGFYDVTTDREYILHNINKMLLAE
;
A
#
# COMPACT_ATOMS: atom_id res chain seq x y z
N MET A 1 -7.89 28.01 -5.29
CA MET A 1 -8.19 28.31 -3.88
C MET A 1 -7.14 29.28 -3.40
N ASP A 2 -7.51 30.44 -2.87
CA ASP A 2 -6.51 31.36 -2.33
C ASP A 2 -5.88 30.79 -1.04
N PRO A 3 -4.68 31.25 -0.63
CA PRO A 3 -4.00 30.73 0.55
C PRO A 3 -4.79 30.86 1.86
N ASN A 4 -5.63 31.90 2.00
CA ASN A 4 -6.42 32.12 3.21
C ASN A 4 -7.56 31.11 3.30
N GLN A 5 -8.18 30.77 2.17
CA GLN A 5 -9.20 29.73 2.11
C GLN A 5 -8.59 28.35 2.45
N ILE A 6 -7.40 28.02 1.94
CA ILE A 6 -6.71 26.76 2.30
C ILE A 6 -6.45 26.68 3.81
N GLN A 7 -5.95 27.77 4.41
CA GLN A 7 -5.69 27.80 5.85
C GLN A 7 -6.96 27.59 6.68
N LYS A 8 -8.08 28.20 6.25
CA LYS A 8 -9.38 28.02 6.90
C LYS A 8 -9.84 26.56 6.87
N GLU A 9 -9.85 25.94 5.69
CA GLU A 9 -10.26 24.53 5.51
C GLU A 9 -9.37 23.58 6.33
N MET A 10 -8.04 23.79 6.32
CA MET A 10 -7.12 22.97 7.10
C MET A 10 -7.33 23.11 8.61
N LYS A 11 -7.73 24.30 9.08
CA LYS A 11 -8.08 24.54 10.48
C LYS A 11 -9.35 23.77 10.85
N GLU A 12 -10.39 23.82 10.02
CA GLU A 12 -11.65 23.10 10.25
C GLU A 12 -11.44 21.58 10.29
N ILE A 13 -10.60 21.04 9.40
CA ILE A 13 -10.19 19.62 9.43
C ILE A 13 -9.47 19.29 10.74
N GLY A 14 -8.55 20.15 11.18
CA GLY A 14 -7.82 19.97 12.44
C GLY A 14 -8.74 19.95 13.66
N GLU A 15 -9.72 20.85 13.71
CA GLU A 15 -10.74 20.90 14.76
C GLU A 15 -11.63 19.65 14.74
N ALA A 16 -12.06 19.20 13.56
CA ALA A 16 -12.83 17.97 13.42
C ALA A 16 -12.07 16.75 13.95
N LEU A 17 -10.78 16.63 13.61
CA LEU A 17 -9.91 15.56 14.12
C LEU A 17 -9.73 15.63 15.64
N ALA A 18 -9.52 16.83 16.20
CA ALA A 18 -9.36 17.03 17.64
C ALA A 18 -10.62 16.67 18.43
N ASN A 19 -11.80 16.80 17.83
CA ASN A 19 -13.09 16.49 18.44
C ASN A 19 -13.51 15.01 18.29
N MET A 20 -12.75 14.18 17.57
CA MET A 20 -13.04 12.76 17.45
C MET A 20 -12.81 12.03 18.78
N LYS A 21 -13.85 11.36 19.29
CA LYS A 21 -13.77 10.65 20.58
C LYS A 21 -13.25 9.22 20.47
N ASN A 22 -13.53 8.56 19.34
CA ASN A 22 -13.34 7.11 19.17
C ASN A 22 -12.30 6.76 18.10
N TYR A 23 -11.54 7.75 17.60
CA TYR A 23 -10.48 7.51 16.63
C TYR A 23 -9.11 7.69 17.32
N PRO A 24 -8.48 6.60 17.77
CA PRO A 24 -7.30 6.70 18.64
C PRO A 24 -6.04 7.16 17.91
N ASP A 25 -5.98 7.00 16.58
CA ASP A 25 -4.76 7.25 15.79
C ASP A 25 -4.86 8.50 14.89
N VAL A 26 -5.32 9.61 15.48
CA VAL A 26 -5.23 10.94 14.85
C VAL A 26 -3.77 11.29 14.44
N PRO A 27 -2.74 11.05 15.27
CA PRO A 27 -1.35 11.37 14.89
C PRO A 27 -0.88 10.62 13.64
N GLY A 28 -1.22 9.33 13.52
CA GLY A 28 -0.92 8.53 12.34
C GLY A 28 -1.64 9.05 11.10
N PHE A 29 -2.91 9.46 11.23
CA PHE A 29 -3.64 10.09 10.12
C PHE A 29 -2.93 11.36 9.62
N VAL A 30 -2.58 12.27 10.52
CA VAL A 30 -1.87 13.51 10.16
C VAL A 30 -0.52 13.21 9.51
N THR A 31 0.19 12.18 9.98
CA THR A 31 1.48 11.76 9.41
C THR A 31 1.33 11.26 7.97
N ASP A 32 0.32 10.44 7.70
CA ASP A 32 0.06 9.94 6.34
C ASP A 32 -0.38 11.05 5.37
N ILE A 33 -1.17 12.02 5.85
CA ILE A 33 -1.52 13.20 5.04
C ILE A 33 -0.28 14.04 4.72
N LYS A 34 0.60 14.30 5.70
CA LYS A 34 1.87 14.99 5.47
C LYS A 34 2.73 14.25 4.45
N TYR A 35 2.82 12.94 4.54
CA TYR A 35 3.53 12.12 3.57
C TYR A 35 2.94 12.27 2.17
N GLN A 36 1.61 12.19 2.02
CA GLN A 36 0.92 12.33 0.73
C GLN A 36 1.19 13.70 0.09
N VAL A 37 1.11 14.78 0.86
CA VAL A 37 1.45 16.14 0.38
C VAL A 37 2.92 16.21 -0.06
N GLY A 38 3.83 15.59 0.69
CA GLY A 38 5.24 15.49 0.30
C GLY A 38 5.46 14.72 -1.01
N GLN A 39 4.70 13.65 -1.25
CA GLN A 39 4.75 12.91 -2.52
C GLN A 39 4.20 13.72 -3.70
N LEU A 40 3.14 14.50 -3.48
CA LEU A 40 2.62 15.43 -4.49
C LEU A 40 3.66 16.50 -4.84
N SER A 41 4.22 17.16 -3.82
CA SER A 41 5.26 18.18 -4.04
C SER A 41 6.49 17.59 -4.73
N TYR A 42 6.96 16.41 -4.33
CA TYR A 42 8.05 15.73 -5.03
C TYR A 42 7.73 15.49 -6.52
N PHE A 43 6.52 15.04 -6.84
CA PHE A 43 6.12 14.79 -8.21
C PHE A 43 6.03 16.08 -9.03
N TYR A 44 5.26 17.06 -8.56
CA TYR A 44 4.94 18.27 -9.31
C TYR A 44 6.07 19.31 -9.30
N ASP A 45 6.79 19.46 -8.19
CA ASP A 45 7.79 20.53 -8.03
C ASP A 45 9.21 20.05 -8.30
N SER A 46 9.46 18.74 -8.24
CA SER A 46 10.80 18.17 -8.46
C SER A 46 10.89 17.22 -9.65
N LEU A 47 9.98 16.27 -9.81
CA LEU A 47 10.10 15.24 -10.82
C LEU A 47 9.68 15.73 -12.20
N ALA A 48 8.48 16.29 -12.34
CA ALA A 48 7.95 16.74 -13.61
C ALA A 48 8.80 17.83 -14.27
N PRO A 49 9.25 18.88 -13.55
CA PRO A 49 10.12 19.91 -14.14
C PRO A 49 11.47 19.37 -14.62
N LYS A 50 11.99 18.29 -14.00
CA LYS A 50 13.29 17.70 -14.34
C LYS A 50 13.22 16.62 -15.43
N GLN A 51 12.04 16.09 -15.73
CA GLN A 51 11.86 15.09 -16.78
C GLN A 51 11.35 15.72 -18.08
N THR A 52 10.04 15.95 -18.19
CA THR A 52 9.40 16.39 -19.43
C THR A 52 8.88 17.83 -19.36
N GLY A 53 8.82 18.41 -18.16
CA GLY A 53 8.10 19.66 -17.89
C GLY A 53 6.58 19.50 -17.85
N ASP A 54 6.05 18.32 -18.17
CA ASP A 54 4.62 18.02 -18.23
C ASP A 54 4.27 16.83 -17.31
N PRO A 55 3.47 17.07 -16.26
CA PRO A 55 2.96 16.02 -15.38
C PRO A 55 2.29 14.84 -16.11
N SER A 56 1.64 15.06 -17.26
CA SER A 56 0.90 14.03 -17.99
C SER A 56 1.81 12.98 -18.65
N THR A 57 3.05 13.37 -18.94
CA THR A 57 4.08 12.53 -19.57
C THR A 57 5.22 12.17 -18.62
N THR A 58 5.18 12.67 -17.38
CA THR A 58 6.16 12.37 -16.33
C THR A 58 5.78 11.09 -15.59
N PHE A 59 6.77 10.20 -15.39
CA PHE A 59 6.56 8.97 -14.63
C PHE A 59 7.64 8.81 -13.56
N TYR A 60 7.22 8.41 -12.35
CA TYR A 60 8.16 7.97 -11.32
C TYR A 60 8.79 6.64 -11.71
N ARG A 61 10.13 6.57 -11.66
CA ARG A 61 10.92 5.40 -12.00
C ARG A 61 11.86 5.06 -10.85
N PRO A 62 11.50 4.11 -9.97
CA PRO A 62 12.35 3.69 -8.88
C PRO A 62 13.59 2.96 -9.42
N LYS A 63 14.71 3.06 -8.69
CA LYS A 63 15.99 2.41 -9.06
C LYS A 63 15.90 0.89 -9.11
N LYS A 64 15.01 0.30 -8.30
CA LYS A 64 14.80 -1.14 -8.21
C LYS A 64 13.30 -1.41 -8.19
N LEU A 65 12.93 -2.51 -8.84
CA LEU A 65 11.55 -2.96 -9.00
C LEU A 65 11.39 -4.37 -8.42
N PRO A 66 10.31 -4.62 -7.65
CA PRO A 66 9.97 -5.98 -7.30
C PRO A 66 9.45 -6.72 -8.54
N LYS A 67 9.70 -8.02 -8.59
CA LYS A 67 9.12 -8.92 -9.58
C LYS A 67 7.70 -9.29 -9.15
N VAL A 68 6.88 -9.68 -10.13
CA VAL A 68 5.66 -10.43 -9.84
C VAL A 68 6.05 -11.66 -9.02
N HIS A 69 5.22 -12.01 -8.04
CA HIS A 69 5.47 -13.10 -7.09
C HIS A 69 6.58 -12.81 -6.06
N GLN A 70 6.73 -11.54 -5.66
CA GLN A 70 7.55 -11.12 -4.52
C GLN A 70 6.72 -10.31 -3.52
N LEU A 71 7.23 -10.18 -2.29
CA LEU A 71 6.79 -9.15 -1.36
C LEU A 71 7.61 -7.87 -1.54
N ALA A 72 6.92 -6.74 -1.56
CA ALA A 72 7.54 -5.43 -1.48
C ALA A 72 6.77 -4.51 -0.54
N TYR A 73 7.46 -3.50 -0.01
CA TYR A 73 6.86 -2.56 0.94
C TYR A 73 6.28 -1.35 0.22
N PHE A 74 5.01 -1.05 0.45
CA PHE A 74 4.30 0.06 -0.15
C PHE A 74 3.66 0.94 0.92
N ASN A 75 3.57 2.24 0.66
CA ASN A 75 2.73 3.13 1.46
C ASN A 75 1.30 3.16 0.89
N LEU A 76 0.38 2.56 1.63
CA LEU A 76 -1.03 2.45 1.30
C LEU A 76 -1.84 3.67 1.77
N THR A 77 -1.19 4.61 2.48
CA THR A 77 -1.77 5.84 3.06
C THR A 77 -3.00 5.55 3.92
N ARG A 78 -3.70 6.58 4.42
CA ARG A 78 -4.97 6.38 5.13
C ARG A 78 -6.07 5.98 4.16
N GLY A 79 -6.95 5.11 4.64
CA GLY A 79 -8.14 4.63 3.96
C GLY A 79 -9.34 4.62 4.91
N PHE A 80 -10.40 3.92 4.53
CA PHE A 80 -11.54 3.71 5.41
C PHE A 80 -11.20 2.73 6.55
N PRO A 81 -11.96 2.70 7.66
CA PRO A 81 -11.59 1.96 8.87
C PRO A 81 -11.38 0.44 8.73
N LYS A 82 -11.89 -0.17 7.65
CA LYS A 82 -11.76 -1.61 7.37
C LYS A 82 -10.72 -1.93 6.30
N GLU A 83 -10.06 -0.91 5.77
CA GLU A 83 -8.95 -1.06 4.83
C GLU A 83 -7.63 -1.12 5.58
N LEU A 84 -6.68 -1.90 5.08
CA LEU A 84 -5.30 -1.77 5.53
C LEU A 84 -4.71 -0.42 5.07
N TYR A 85 -3.98 0.26 5.96
CA TYR A 85 -3.47 1.61 5.73
C TYR A 85 -1.99 1.76 6.12
N GLY A 86 -1.36 2.84 5.65
CA GLY A 86 0.04 3.15 5.95
C GLY A 86 1.03 2.20 5.28
N GLY A 87 2.24 2.09 5.83
CA GLY A 87 3.30 1.25 5.27
C GLY A 87 3.08 -0.24 5.50
N HIS A 88 2.95 -1.02 4.43
CA HIS A 88 2.65 -2.46 4.49
C HIS A 88 3.49 -3.27 3.51
N TRP A 89 3.83 -4.50 3.91
CA TRP A 89 4.31 -5.52 2.99
C TRP A 89 3.14 -6.01 2.14
N CYS A 90 3.35 -6.06 0.83
CA CYS A 90 2.31 -6.46 -0.11
C CYS A 90 2.89 -7.43 -1.13
N TYR A 91 2.11 -8.44 -1.47
CA TYR A 91 2.38 -9.35 -2.55
C TYR A 91 2.17 -8.66 -3.90
N VAL A 92 3.18 -8.72 -4.77
CA VAL A 92 3.11 -8.17 -6.12
C VAL A 92 2.42 -9.17 -7.03
N PHE A 93 1.13 -8.96 -7.24
CA PHE A 93 0.28 -9.81 -8.07
C PHE A 93 0.49 -9.55 -9.56
N LYS A 94 0.57 -8.27 -9.96
CA LYS A 94 0.76 -7.87 -11.36
C LYS A 94 1.47 -6.52 -11.47
N TYR A 95 2.16 -6.31 -12.60
CA TYR A 95 2.80 -5.04 -12.94
C TYR A 95 2.35 -4.55 -14.32
N PHE A 96 1.91 -3.29 -14.40
CA PHE A 96 1.41 -2.60 -15.59
C PHE A 96 2.31 -1.42 -16.01
N LYS A 97 3.64 -1.57 -15.92
CA LYS A 97 4.65 -0.53 -16.22
C LYS A 97 4.71 0.65 -15.23
N SER A 98 3.60 1.31 -14.90
CA SER A 98 3.57 2.41 -13.91
C SER A 98 2.73 2.10 -12.68
N LYS A 99 2.00 0.99 -12.70
CA LYS A 99 1.13 0.56 -11.60
C LYS A 99 1.36 -0.90 -11.25
N PHE A 100 1.06 -1.26 -10.01
CA PHE A 100 1.00 -2.63 -9.54
C PHE A 100 -0.41 -3.00 -9.14
N ILE A 101 -0.80 -4.25 -9.35
CA ILE A 101 -1.83 -4.89 -8.52
C ILE A 101 -1.08 -5.52 -7.35
N ILE A 102 -1.48 -5.15 -6.14
CA ILE A 102 -0.90 -5.66 -4.91
C ILE A 102 -1.98 -6.24 -4.01
N ILE A 103 -1.58 -7.21 -3.20
CA ILE A 103 -2.39 -7.77 -2.12
C ILE A 103 -1.63 -7.51 -0.82
N PRO A 104 -2.13 -6.64 0.07
CA PRO A 104 -1.46 -6.39 1.35
C PRO A 104 -1.41 -7.65 2.20
N THR A 105 -0.40 -7.74 3.06
CA THR A 105 -0.22 -8.90 3.93
C THR A 105 -0.16 -8.51 5.40
N THR A 106 -0.60 -9.43 6.27
CA THR A 106 -0.48 -9.32 7.72
C THR A 106 0.41 -10.43 8.29
N SER A 107 0.99 -10.18 9.45
CA SER A 107 1.81 -11.20 10.14
C SER A 107 0.93 -12.35 10.64
N VAL A 108 1.41 -13.58 10.45
CA VAL A 108 0.83 -14.76 11.09
C VAL A 108 1.66 -15.06 12.34
N LYS A 109 1.02 -15.06 13.51
CA LYS A 109 1.62 -15.36 14.81
C LYS A 109 1.21 -16.76 15.26
N ALA A 110 1.89 -17.29 16.27
CA ALA A 110 1.59 -18.61 16.83
C ALA A 110 0.13 -18.77 17.30
N ASN A 111 -0.51 -17.67 17.71
CA ASN A 111 -1.90 -17.63 18.16
C ASN A 111 -2.86 -17.04 17.11
N SER A 112 -2.43 -16.85 15.86
CA SER A 112 -3.33 -16.41 14.79
C SER A 112 -4.38 -17.48 14.51
N LEU A 113 -5.63 -17.03 14.32
CA LEU A 113 -6.70 -17.89 13.79
C LEU A 113 -6.34 -18.35 12.37
N PRO A 114 -6.91 -19.47 11.88
CA PRO A 114 -6.81 -19.86 10.48
C PRO A 114 -7.21 -18.72 9.52
N PRO A 115 -6.71 -18.70 8.27
CA PRO A 115 -7.13 -17.72 7.29
C PRO A 115 -8.63 -17.90 6.99
N ASP A 116 -9.36 -16.80 6.93
CA ASP A 116 -10.73 -16.80 6.44
C ASP A 116 -10.76 -17.32 4.99
N PRO A 117 -11.47 -18.42 4.70
CA PRO A 117 -11.43 -19.06 3.38
C PRO A 117 -12.07 -18.21 2.28
N GLU A 118 -12.83 -17.17 2.61
CA GLU A 118 -13.47 -16.29 1.61
C GLU A 118 -12.52 -15.24 1.05
N PHE A 119 -11.58 -14.72 1.87
CA PHE A 119 -10.76 -13.57 1.45
C PHE A 119 -9.33 -13.56 2.00
N GLN A 120 -8.86 -14.62 2.66
CA GLN A 120 -7.51 -14.68 3.20
C GLN A 120 -6.75 -15.94 2.74
N LEU A 121 -5.44 -15.79 2.53
CA LEU A 121 -4.56 -16.89 2.15
C LEU A 121 -3.20 -16.76 2.81
N ASP A 122 -2.78 -17.78 3.56
CA ASP A 122 -1.43 -17.83 4.13
C ASP A 122 -0.43 -18.26 3.06
N ILE A 123 0.68 -17.52 2.94
CA ILE A 123 1.79 -17.79 2.02
C ILE A 123 3.14 -17.75 2.74
N ALA A 124 4.07 -18.56 2.26
CA ALA A 124 5.42 -18.67 2.76
C ALA A 124 6.39 -17.75 2.01
N VAL A 125 7.37 -17.22 2.72
CA VAL A 125 8.30 -16.20 2.24
C VAL A 125 9.70 -16.49 2.79
N SER A 126 10.71 -16.48 1.93
CA SER A 126 12.10 -16.72 2.33
C SER A 126 12.69 -15.51 3.06
N ASP A 127 13.47 -15.78 4.11
CA ASP A 127 14.23 -14.79 4.88
C ASP A 127 13.42 -13.60 5.40
N PHE A 128 12.10 -13.78 5.53
CA PHE A 128 11.22 -12.70 5.92
C PHE A 128 11.38 -12.40 7.40
N LYS A 129 11.89 -11.21 7.71
CA LYS A 129 12.21 -10.78 9.08
C LYS A 129 11.04 -10.89 10.07
N ASN A 130 9.80 -10.88 9.56
CA ASN A 130 8.58 -10.93 10.36
C ASN A 130 8.02 -12.35 10.53
N GLY A 131 8.79 -13.37 10.15
CA GLY A 131 8.39 -14.78 10.13
C GLY A 131 8.24 -15.29 8.70
N MET A 132 8.49 -16.58 8.47
CA MET A 132 8.46 -17.18 7.13
C MET A 132 7.04 -17.35 6.56
N LEU A 133 5.99 -16.90 7.27
CA LEU A 133 4.59 -17.02 6.89
C LEU A 133 3.88 -15.66 7.03
N THR A 134 3.11 -15.29 6.02
CA THR A 134 2.28 -14.07 6.03
C THR A 134 0.92 -14.33 5.41
N ARG A 135 -0.09 -13.56 5.81
CA ARG A 135 -1.47 -13.72 5.34
C ARG A 135 -1.82 -12.66 4.32
N LEU A 136 -2.12 -13.07 3.10
CA LEU A 136 -2.72 -12.22 2.08
C LEU A 136 -4.13 -11.79 2.51
N GLN A 137 -4.45 -10.51 2.36
CA GLN A 137 -5.78 -9.94 2.57
C GLN A 137 -6.39 -9.58 1.20
N LEU A 138 -7.09 -10.52 0.57
CA LEU A 138 -7.60 -10.34 -0.80
C LEU A 138 -8.69 -9.27 -0.87
N SER A 139 -9.47 -9.09 0.20
CA SER A 139 -10.44 -7.99 0.34
C SER A 139 -9.81 -6.60 0.24
N ASP A 140 -8.50 -6.49 0.49
CA ASP A 140 -7.70 -5.25 0.38
C ASP A 140 -6.86 -5.20 -0.91
N MET A 141 -7.11 -6.08 -1.88
CA MET A 141 -6.43 -6.06 -3.18
C MET A 141 -6.69 -4.72 -3.88
N ARG A 142 -5.63 -4.09 -4.41
CA ARG A 142 -5.77 -2.80 -5.11
C ARG A 142 -4.73 -2.58 -6.18
N THR A 143 -5.11 -1.75 -7.15
CA THR A 143 -4.18 -1.19 -8.13
C THR A 143 -3.58 0.10 -7.59
N ILE A 144 -2.26 0.20 -7.56
CA ILE A 144 -1.53 1.33 -6.97
C ILE A 144 -0.47 1.88 -7.91
N ASP A 145 -0.19 3.18 -7.79
CA ASP A 145 0.93 3.81 -8.48
C ASP A 145 2.28 3.37 -7.92
N ILE A 146 3.27 3.20 -8.80
CA ILE A 146 4.65 2.84 -8.47
C ILE A 146 5.33 3.80 -7.50
N GLN A 147 4.90 5.06 -7.41
CA GLN A 147 5.43 6.03 -6.44
C GLN A 147 5.18 5.62 -4.97
N ARG A 148 4.22 4.72 -4.72
CA ARG A 148 3.98 4.17 -3.37
C ARG A 148 5.04 3.17 -2.92
N LEU A 149 5.89 2.67 -3.82
CA LEU A 149 6.93 1.69 -3.51
C LEU A 149 8.03 2.31 -2.65
N TYR A 150 8.30 1.70 -1.49
CA TYR A 150 9.44 2.05 -0.66
C TYR A 150 10.61 1.09 -0.88
N CYS A 151 11.47 1.40 -1.87
CA CYS A 151 12.58 0.54 -2.27
C CYS A 151 13.64 0.30 -1.19
N GLY A 152 13.70 1.15 -0.16
CA GLY A 152 14.71 1.07 0.92
C GLY A 152 14.58 -0.18 1.80
N LYS A 153 13.41 -0.83 1.83
CA LYS A 153 13.21 -2.06 2.62
C LYS A 153 13.58 -3.36 1.87
N GLY A 154 13.93 -3.28 0.58
CA GLY A 154 14.19 -4.45 -0.25
C GLY A 154 12.92 -5.24 -0.58
N PHE A 155 13.12 -6.43 -1.14
CA PHE A 155 12.06 -7.33 -1.59
C PHE A 155 12.34 -8.73 -1.05
N TYR A 156 11.29 -9.52 -0.85
CA TYR A 156 11.40 -10.92 -0.43
C TYR A 156 10.78 -11.86 -1.45
N ASP A 157 11.39 -13.02 -1.63
CA ASP A 157 10.87 -14.07 -2.51
C ASP A 157 9.78 -14.86 -1.81
N VAL A 158 8.65 -15.04 -2.50
CA VAL A 158 7.58 -15.93 -2.05
C VAL A 158 7.95 -17.34 -2.43
N THR A 159 7.82 -18.27 -1.48
CA THR A 159 8.15 -19.68 -1.67
C THR A 159 6.93 -20.57 -1.82
N THR A 160 5.73 -20.10 -1.44
CA THR A 160 4.48 -20.76 -1.82
C THR A 160 4.31 -20.72 -3.32
N ASP A 161 3.94 -21.86 -3.92
CA ASP A 161 3.77 -21.97 -5.37
C ASP A 161 2.80 -20.93 -5.94
N ARG A 162 3.19 -20.34 -7.07
CA ARG A 162 2.42 -19.28 -7.71
C ARG A 162 1.09 -19.79 -8.25
N GLU A 163 1.05 -20.99 -8.82
CA GLU A 163 -0.19 -21.55 -9.38
C GLU A 163 -1.19 -21.90 -8.28
N TYR A 164 -0.71 -22.37 -7.12
CA TYR A 164 -1.53 -22.50 -5.92
C TYR A 164 -2.15 -21.16 -5.49
N ILE A 165 -1.37 -20.08 -5.45
CA ILE A 165 -1.88 -18.74 -5.10
C ILE A 165 -2.93 -18.28 -6.12
N LEU A 166 -2.65 -18.43 -7.42
CA LEU A 166 -3.58 -18.04 -8.48
C LEU A 166 -4.89 -18.83 -8.42
N HIS A 167 -4.82 -20.13 -8.20
CA HIS A 167 -5.99 -20.99 -8.07
C HIS A 167 -6.90 -20.49 -6.93
N ASN A 168 -6.33 -20.24 -5.75
CA ASN A 168 -7.10 -19.77 -4.59
C ASN A 168 -7.65 -18.35 -4.79
N ILE A 169 -6.86 -17.43 -5.36
CA ILE A 169 -7.35 -16.08 -5.68
C ILE A 169 -8.51 -16.13 -6.67
N ASN A 170 -8.40 -16.92 -7.73
CA ASN A 170 -9.49 -17.09 -8.70
C ASN A 170 -10.74 -17.64 -8.03
N LYS A 171 -10.59 -18.63 -7.15
CA LYS A 171 -11.71 -19.17 -6.37
C LYS A 171 -12.35 -18.09 -5.50
N MET A 172 -11.57 -17.34 -4.73
CA MET A 172 -12.07 -16.30 -3.83
C MET A 172 -12.71 -15.10 -4.55
N LEU A 173 -12.24 -14.77 -5.76
CA LEU A 173 -12.73 -13.61 -6.51
C LEU A 173 -13.88 -13.91 -7.47
N LEU A 174 -13.95 -15.14 -7.99
CA LEU A 174 -14.83 -15.48 -9.12
C LEU A 174 -15.74 -16.68 -8.87
N ALA A 175 -15.52 -17.49 -7.82
CA ALA A 175 -16.46 -18.54 -7.49
C ALA A 175 -17.68 -17.95 -6.80
N GLU A 176 -18.87 -18.41 -7.19
CA GLU A 176 -20.16 -18.09 -6.57
C GLU A 176 -20.32 -18.72 -5.18
#